data_AF-A0A4U0QVB6-F1
#
_entry.id   AF-A0A4U0QVB6-F1
#
_cell.length_a   1.000
_cell.length_b   1.000
_cell.length_c   1.000
_cell.angle_alpha   90.00
_cell.angle_beta   90.00
_cell.angle_gamma   90.00
#
_symmetry.space_group_name_H-M   'P 1'
#
loop_
_entity.id
_entity.type
_entity.pdbx_description
1 polymer ?
#
loop_
_entity_poly.entity_id
_entity_poly.type
_entity_poly.pdbx_seq_one_letter_code
_entity_poly.pdbx_strand_id
1 'polypeptide(L)' 'MCGIIGILGRHEVSPQLVDALRRLEYRGYDSAGVATVDGAGRLERRRAVGKLVNLSDLLV' A
#
# COMPACT_ATOMS: atom_id res chain seq x y z
N MET A 1 -12.99 -10.43 -0.10
CA MET A 1 -13.43 -9.20 0.59
C MET A 1 -12.28 -8.19 0.49
N CYS A 2 -12.53 -6.88 0.53
CA CYS A 2 -11.46 -5.88 0.33
C CYS A 2 -11.27 -5.03 1.60
N GLY A 3 -10.04 -4.56 1.82
CA GLY A 3 -9.70 -3.58 2.86
C GLY A 3 -9.07 -2.35 2.21
N ILE A 4 -9.40 -1.15 2.72
CA ILE A 4 -8.88 0.13 2.21
C ILE A 4 -8.40 0.94 3.42
N ILE A 5 -7.26 1.60 3.26
CA ILE A 5 -6.67 2.54 4.23
C ILE A 5 -6.08 3.72 3.46
N GLY A 6 -6.10 4.90 4.07
CA GLY A 6 -5.47 6.11 3.53
C GLY A 6 -4.77 6.87 4.64
N ILE A 7 -3.64 7.50 4.30
CA ILE A 7 -2.86 8.36 5.19
C ILE A 7 -2.65 9.67 4.46
N LEU A 8 -2.97 10.78 5.11
CA LEU A 8 -2.64 12.13 4.66
C LEU A 8 -1.50 12.66 5.52
N GLY A 9 -0.38 13.00 4.90
CA GLY A 9 0.82 13.48 5.57
C GLY A 9 1.64 14.40 4.68
N ARG A 10 2.64 15.03 5.26
CA ARG A 10 3.64 15.87 4.53
C ARG A 10 4.96 15.14 4.29
N HIS A 11 5.03 13.87 4.71
CA HIS A 11 6.20 12.99 4.63
C HIS A 11 5.82 11.73 3.85
N GLU A 12 6.80 10.90 3.52
CA GLU A 12 6.56 9.62 2.84
C GLU A 12 5.74 8.67 3.73
N VAL A 13 4.63 8.17 3.20
CA VAL A 13 3.69 7.30 3.94
C VAL A 13 3.67 5.85 3.45
N SER A 14 4.46 5.51 2.43
CA SER A 14 4.46 4.16 1.82
C SER A 14 4.68 3.03 2.85
N PRO A 15 5.66 3.11 3.77
CA PRO A 15 5.86 2.05 4.78
C PRO A 15 4.67 1.93 5.74
N GLN A 16 4.11 3.08 6.14
CA GLN A 16 2.99 3.14 7.08
C GLN A 16 1.70 2.57 6.47
N LEU A 17 1.49 2.79 5.17
CA LEU A 17 0.39 2.16 4.42
C LEU A 17 0.53 0.63 4.41
N VAL A 18 1.74 0.11 4.18
CA VAL A 18 1.98 -1.36 4.18
C VAL A 18 1.71 -1.95 5.57
N ASP A 19 2.18 -1.32 6.64
CA ASP A 19 1.93 -1.79 8.00
C ASP A 19 0.43 -1.76 8.37
N ALA A 20 -0.30 -0.74 7.91
CA ALA A 20 -1.75 -0.68 8.09
C ALA A 20 -2.48 -1.76 7.29
N LEU A 21 -2.08 -2.01 6.03
CA LEU A 21 -2.61 -3.08 5.20
C LEU A 21 -2.37 -4.46 5.82
N ARG A 22 -1.24 -4.68 6.51
CA ARG A 22 -0.94 -5.94 7.20
C ARG A 22 -1.98 -6.26 8.27
N ARG A 23 -2.52 -5.25 8.95
CA ARG A 23 -3.62 -5.41 9.93
C ARG A 23 -4.97 -5.76 9.27
N LEU A 24 -5.12 -5.48 7.97
CA LEU A 24 -6.32 -5.75 7.18
C LEU A 24 -6.21 -7.00 6.30
N GLU A 25 -5.07 -7.69 6.30
CA GLU A 25 -4.80 -8.84 5.42
C GLU A 25 -5.80 -9.98 5.62
N TYR A 26 -6.40 -10.12 6.81
CA TYR A 26 -7.48 -11.07 7.09
C TYR A 26 -8.72 -10.87 6.20
N ARG A 27 -8.90 -9.69 5.59
CA ARG A 27 -10.04 -9.38 4.71
C ARG A 27 -9.81 -9.83 3.27
N GLY A 28 -8.56 -9.95 2.82
CA GLY A 28 -8.27 -10.26 1.42
C GLY A 28 -6.78 -10.43 1.14
N TYR A 29 -6.48 -11.43 0.30
CA TYR A 29 -5.13 -11.92 0.02
C TYR A 29 -4.92 -12.21 -1.48
N ASP A 30 -5.88 -11.85 -2.33
CA ASP A 30 -5.80 -12.07 -3.78
C ASP A 30 -4.89 -11.04 -4.47
N SER A 31 -4.82 -9.82 -3.93
CA SER A 31 -3.93 -8.76 -4.39
C SER A 31 -3.80 -7.64 -3.36
N ALA A 32 -2.73 -6.85 -3.47
CA ALA A 32 -2.53 -5.65 -2.67
C ALA A 32 -1.97 -4.51 -3.54
N GLY A 33 -2.22 -3.27 -3.13
CA GLY A 33 -1.65 -2.11 -3.81
C GLY A 33 -1.64 -0.86 -2.93
N VAL A 34 -0.70 0.03 -3.24
CA VAL A 34 -0.60 1.37 -2.66
C VAL A 34 -0.50 2.40 -3.77
N ALA A 35 -0.99 3.60 -3.49
CA ALA A 35 -0.79 4.75 -4.33
C ALA A 35 -0.39 5.95 -3.45
N THR A 36 0.64 6.66 -3.88
CA THR A 36 1.18 7.83 -3.18
C THR A 36 1.30 8.98 -4.16
N VAL A 37 1.22 10.20 -3.64
CA VAL A 37 1.46 11.41 -4.42
C VAL A 37 2.82 11.96 -4.01
N ASP A 38 3.72 12.15 -4.97
CA ASP A 38 5.04 12.71 -4.72
C ASP A 38 5.00 14.24 -4.54
N GLY A 39 6.15 14.83 -4.21
CA GLY A 39 6.26 16.28 -4.00
C GLY A 39 5.97 17.13 -5.25
N ALA A 40 5.99 16.54 -6.44
CA ALA A 40 5.63 17.21 -7.69
C ALA A 40 4.13 17.04 -8.03
N GLY A 41 3.36 16.40 -7.14
CA GLY A 41 1.93 16.11 -7.35
C GLY A 41 1.68 14.91 -8.27
N ARG A 42 2.70 14.12 -8.60
CA ARG A 42 2.54 12.95 -9.46
C ARG A 42 2.08 11.75 -8.64
N LEU A 43 1.05 11.06 -9.15
CA LEU A 43 0.56 9.83 -8.57
C LEU A 43 1.46 8.66 -8.98
N GLU A 44 2.07 8.01 -8.02
CA GLU A 44 2.75 6.74 -8.19
C GLU A 44 1.89 5.61 -7.61
N ARG A 45 1.86 4.48 -8.30
CA ARG A 45 1.02 3.33 -7.91
C ARG A 45 1.80 2.05 -8.06
N ARG A 46 1.85 1.25 -6.99
CA ARG A 46 2.42 -0.09 -6.98
C ARG A 46 1.38 -1.12 -6.60
N ARG A 47 1.38 -2.26 -7.27
CA ARG A 47 0.43 -3.35 -7.06
C ARG A 47 1.15 -4.69 -7.19
N ALA A 48 0.75 -5.65 -6.38
CA ALA A 48 1.19 -7.03 -6.47
C ALA A 48 -0.01 -7.96 -6.38
N VAL A 49 0.08 -9.09 -7.10
CA VAL A 49 -0.88 -10.19 -6.98
C VAL A 49 -0.47 -11.06 -5.80
N GLY A 50 -1.45 -11.64 -5.10
CA GLY A 50 -1.24 -12.47 -3.93
C GLY A 50 -1.11 -11.67 -2.63
N LYS A 51 -0.38 -12.28 -1.67
CA LYS A 51 -0.24 -11.76 -0.31
C LYS A 51 0.50 -10.43 -0.26
N LEU A 52 0.31 -9.69 0.83
CA LEU A 52 0.90 -8.36 1.02
C LEU A 52 2.43 -8.34 0.96
N VAL A 53 3.09 -9.46 1.28
CA VAL A 53 4.55 -9.61 1.16
C VAL A 53 5.04 -9.29 -0.25
N ASN A 54 4.31 -9.74 -1.29
CA ASN A 54 4.70 -9.48 -2.68
C ASN A 54 4.68 -7.98 -3.02
N LEU A 55 3.79 -7.20 -2.39
CA LEU A 55 3.80 -5.74 -2.54
C LEU A 55 4.96 -5.12 -1.77
N SER A 56 5.28 -5.66 -0.60
CA SER A 56 6.40 -5.18 0.23
C SER A 56 7.73 -5.34 -0.51
N ASP A 57 7.93 -6.47 -1.18
CA ASP A 57 9.14 -6.74 -1.99
C ASP A 57 9.31 -5.77 -3.17
N LEU A 58 8.21 -5.18 -3.69
CA LEU A 58 8.27 -4.16 -4.75
C LEU A 58 8.56 -2.75 -4.22
N LEU A 59 8.57 -2.55 -2.91
CA LEU A 59 8.77 -1.27 -2.24
C LEU A 59 10.14 -1.18 -1.53
N VAL A 60 10.86 -2.30 -1.41
CA VAL A 60 12.28 -2.38 -1.03
C VAL A 60 13.14 -2.15 -2.27
#